data_AF-A0A0A1VZU5-F1
#
_entry.id   AF-A0A0A1VZU5-F1
#
_cell.length_a   1.000
_cell.length_b   1.000
_cell.length_c   1.000
_cell.angle_alpha   90.00
_cell.angle_beta   90.00
_cell.angle_gamma   90.00
#
_symmetry.space_group_name_H-M   'P 1'
#
loop_
_entity.id
_entity.type
_entity.pdbx_description
1 polymer ?
#
loop_
_entity_poly.entity_id
_entity_poly.type
_entity_poly.pdbx_seq_one_letter_code
_entity_poly.pdbx_strand_id
1 'polypeptide(L)'
;MAIVMNASSIEKATEVDYFITNVVEADTVTASWIVKTYTERNWVEVFYREAKGWLGLREYQVRDKRSLLRHFILGFCAYTFILWHQLTGGLQRRWANRPLNTFVEALETFRVAMSFRFFEWLTENRDVFAAYKASLGLVWA
;
A
#
# COMPACT_ATOMS: atom_id res chain seq x y z
N MET A 1 -2.68 11.04 29.36
CA MET A 1 -2.24 9.63 29.51
C MET A 1 -3.49 8.76 29.50
N ALA A 2 -3.46 7.59 28.85
CA ALA A 2 -4.50 6.57 28.95
C ALA A 2 -3.89 5.25 29.40
N ILE A 3 -4.62 4.49 30.22
CA ILE A 3 -4.21 3.17 30.71
C ILE A 3 -5.25 2.18 30.21
N VAL A 4 -4.81 1.14 29.51
CA VAL A 4 -5.67 0.03 29.07
C VAL A 4 -5.14 -1.23 29.72
N MET A 5 -6.06 -2.06 30.22
CA MET A 5 -5.73 -3.31 30.88
C MET A 5 -6.71 -4.39 30.44
N ASN A 6 -6.23 -5.62 30.40
CA ASN A 6 -7.03 -6.78 30.01
C ASN A 6 -7.92 -7.34 31.14
N ALA A 7 -7.88 -6.72 32.32
CA ALA A 7 -8.66 -7.11 33.50
C ALA A 7 -9.28 -5.89 34.18
N SER A 8 -10.19 -6.11 35.14
CA SER A 8 -10.88 -5.04 35.87
C SER A 8 -10.05 -4.41 36.99
N SER A 9 -8.91 -4.98 37.35
CA SER A 9 -7.98 -4.43 38.34
C SER A 9 -6.53 -4.72 37.96
N ILE A 10 -5.62 -3.84 38.39
CA ILE A 10 -4.20 -3.93 38.04
C ILE A 10 -3.53 -5.21 38.59
N GLU A 11 -3.97 -5.66 39.77
CA GLU A 11 -3.48 -6.87 40.42
C GLU A 11 -3.84 -8.15 39.65
N LYS A 12 -4.89 -8.10 38.83
CA LYS A 12 -5.38 -9.22 38.01
C LYS A 12 -4.98 -9.09 36.54
N ALA A 13 -4.45 -7.94 36.14
CA ALA A 13 -4.06 -7.68 34.77
C ALA A 13 -2.73 -8.39 34.47
N THR A 14 -2.69 -9.13 33.36
CA THR A 14 -1.44 -9.72 32.85
C THR A 14 -0.76 -8.80 31.85
N GLU A 15 -1.50 -7.82 31.32
CA GLU A 15 -1.02 -6.84 30.35
C GLU A 15 -1.64 -5.47 30.68
N VAL A 16 -0.77 -4.46 30.78
CA VAL A 16 -1.14 -3.08 31.07
C VAL A 16 -0.40 -2.16 30.10
N ASP A 17 -1.17 -1.51 29.24
CA ASP A 17 -0.67 -0.56 28.25
C ASP A 17 -0.76 0.87 28.76
N TYR A 18 0.32 1.61 28.61
CA TYR A 18 0.41 3.03 28.95
C TYR A 18 0.56 3.87 27.69
N PHE A 19 -0.45 4.69 27.40
CA PHE A 19 -0.45 5.61 26.27
C PHE A 19 -0.15 7.03 26.75
N ILE A 20 0.91 7.62 26.21
CA ILE A 20 1.37 8.97 26.53
C ILE A 20 1.27 9.82 25.26
N THR A 21 0.80 11.06 25.41
CA THR A 21 0.69 12.04 24.33
C THR A 21 1.28 13.37 24.78
N ASN A 22 1.86 14.11 23.84
CA ASN A 22 2.35 15.48 24.02
C ASN A 22 1.29 16.53 23.65
N VAL A 23 0.09 16.13 23.23
CA VAL A 23 -1.02 17.05 22.92
C VAL A 23 -1.59 17.60 24.23
N VAL A 24 -1.71 18.92 24.32
CA VAL A 24 -2.02 19.65 25.58
C VAL A 24 -3.47 20.20 25.59
N GLU A 25 -4.18 20.13 24.47
CA GLU A 25 -5.54 20.66 24.32
C GLU A 25 -6.55 19.84 25.13
N ALA A 26 -6.86 20.33 26.34
CA ALA A 26 -7.64 19.61 27.35
C ALA A 26 -9.04 19.19 26.87
N ASP A 27 -9.66 19.98 26.00
CA ASP A 27 -11.02 19.70 25.48
C ASP A 27 -11.04 18.56 24.45
N THR A 28 -9.89 18.22 23.86
CA THR A 28 -9.76 17.15 22.85
C THR A 28 -9.15 15.87 23.43
N VAL A 29 -8.24 15.99 24.40
CA VAL A 29 -7.43 14.88 24.90
C VAL A 29 -8.15 14.11 26.01
N THR A 30 -9.11 13.28 25.60
CA THR A 30 -9.73 12.27 26.46
C THR A 30 -8.97 10.94 26.38
N ALA A 31 -9.11 10.08 27.40
CA ALA A 31 -8.50 8.74 27.35
C ALA A 31 -9.00 7.91 26.14
N SER A 32 -10.29 8.03 25.80
CA SER A 32 -10.88 7.40 24.62
C SER A 32 -10.26 7.91 23.32
N TRP A 33 -10.04 9.22 23.21
CA TRP A 33 -9.36 9.82 22.07
C TRP A 33 -7.94 9.27 21.91
N ILE A 34 -7.15 9.21 23.00
CA ILE A 34 -5.79 8.67 22.97
C ILE A 34 -5.77 7.23 22.43
N VAL A 35 -6.64 6.37 22.96
CA VAL A 35 -6.72 4.96 22.54
C VAL A 35 -7.18 4.84 21.09
N LYS A 36 -8.19 5.61 20.68
CA LYS A 36 -8.68 5.63 19.29
C LYS A 36 -7.60 6.07 18.32
N THR A 37 -6.89 7.16 18.61
CA THR A 37 -5.78 7.66 17.79
C THR A 37 -4.65 6.64 17.71
N TYR A 38 -4.28 6.00 18.83
CA TYR A 38 -3.24 4.98 18.81
C TYR A 38 -3.64 3.75 17.98
N THR A 39 -4.94 3.41 17.93
CA THR A 39 -5.44 2.27 17.14
C THR A 39 -5.18 2.45 15.64
N GLU A 40 -5.17 3.69 15.15
CA GLU A 40 -4.85 4.01 13.74
C GLU A 40 -3.41 3.64 13.36
N ARG A 41 -2.49 3.52 14.33
CA ARG A 41 -1.09 3.08 14.12
C ARG A 41 -1.01 1.73 13.41
N ASN A 42 -1.96 0.83 13.67
CA ASN A 42 -1.96 -0.52 13.07
C ASN A 42 -1.96 -0.50 11.54
N TRP A 43 -2.41 0.60 10.92
CA TRP A 43 -2.36 0.77 9.47
C TRP A 43 -0.93 0.63 8.91
N VAL A 44 0.11 1.02 9.65
CA VAL A 44 1.51 0.86 9.23
C VAL A 44 1.88 -0.62 9.09
N GLU A 45 1.38 -1.48 9.97
CA GLU A 45 1.61 -2.93 9.91
C GLU A 45 0.85 -3.56 8.73
N VAL A 46 -0.37 -3.09 8.47
CA VAL A 46 -1.16 -3.51 7.29
C VAL A 46 -0.42 -3.13 6.01
N PHE A 47 0.05 -1.88 5.91
CA PHE A 47 0.86 -1.40 4.79
C PHE A 47 2.07 -2.32 4.56
N TYR A 48 2.89 -2.57 5.58
CA TYR A 48 4.10 -3.38 5.39
C TYR A 48 3.78 -4.82 4.99
N ARG A 49 2.72 -5.41 5.54
CA ARG A 49 2.28 -6.76 5.18
C ARG A 49 1.89 -6.84 3.71
N GLU A 50 1.09 -5.90 3.25
CA GLU A 50 0.60 -5.86 1.87
C GLU A 50 1.70 -5.49 0.89
N ALA A 51 2.50 -4.46 1.18
CA ALA A 51 3.59 -4.04 0.30
C ALA A 51 4.68 -5.12 0.18
N LYS A 52 5.05 -5.79 1.26
CA LYS A 52 6.00 -6.92 1.22
C LYS A 52 5.40 -8.14 0.53
N GLY A 53 4.11 -8.41 0.73
CA GLY A 53 3.44 -9.60 0.19
C GLY A 53 3.10 -9.49 -1.30
N TRP A 54 2.65 -8.32 -1.76
CA TRP A 54 2.03 -8.18 -3.08
C TRP A 54 2.77 -7.25 -4.05
N LEU A 55 3.56 -6.32 -3.52
CA LEU A 55 4.29 -5.32 -4.32
C LEU A 55 5.80 -5.59 -4.41
N GLY A 56 6.27 -6.74 -3.92
CA GLY A 56 7.68 -7.12 -4.00
C GLY A 56 8.60 -6.20 -3.19
N LEU A 57 8.12 -5.54 -2.13
CA LEU A 57 8.96 -4.64 -1.33
C LEU A 57 10.18 -5.37 -0.71
N ARG A 58 10.05 -6.69 -0.46
CA ARG A 58 11.14 -7.55 0.03
C ARG A 58 11.96 -8.21 -1.09
N GLU A 59 11.53 -8.09 -2.35
CA GLU A 59 12.11 -8.81 -3.50
C GLU A 59 13.18 -8.01 -4.24
N TYR A 60 13.73 -6.97 -3.60
CA TYR A 60 14.84 -6.21 -4.19
C TYR A 60 16.07 -7.11 -4.33
N GLN A 61 16.67 -7.12 -5.52
CA GLN A 61 17.93 -7.84 -5.79
C GLN A 61 19.13 -6.90 -5.91
N VAL A 62 18.94 -5.62 -5.61
CA VAL A 62 19.95 -4.58 -5.74
C VAL A 62 20.85 -4.53 -4.50
N ARG A 63 22.18 -4.42 -4.71
CA ARG A 63 23.17 -4.29 -3.64
C ARG A 63 23.51 -2.84 -3.28
N ASP A 64 23.31 -1.92 -4.22
CA ASP A 64 23.62 -0.50 -4.04
C ASP A 64 22.54 0.22 -3.20
N LYS A 65 22.97 1.07 -2.26
CA LYS A 65 22.08 1.81 -1.36
C LYS A 65 21.12 2.73 -2.11
N ARG A 66 21.59 3.41 -3.16
CA ARG A 66 20.74 4.33 -3.93
C ARG A 66 19.67 3.55 -4.70
N SER A 67 20.04 2.42 -5.27
CA SER A 67 19.11 1.51 -5.94
C SER A 67 18.08 0.94 -4.97
N LEU A 68 18.49 0.56 -3.75
CA LEU A 68 17.59 0.12 -2.70
C LEU A 68 16.55 1.18 -2.32
N LEU A 69 17.00 2.43 -2.12
CA LEU A 69 16.12 3.55 -1.82
C LEU A 69 15.12 3.81 -2.95
N ARG A 70 15.55 3.71 -4.21
CA ARG A 70 14.65 3.84 -5.36
C ARG A 70 13.59 2.74 -5.39
N HIS A 71 13.98 1.49 -5.12
CA HIS A 71 13.04 0.38 -5.02
C HIS A 71 11.97 0.63 -3.96
N PHE A 72 12.39 1.08 -2.77
CA PHE A 72 11.45 1.44 -1.71
C PHE A 72 10.55 2.58 -2.14
N ILE A 73 11.08 3.70 -2.63
CA ILE A 73 10.24 4.82 -3.08
C ILE A 73 9.18 4.36 -4.09
N LEU A 74 9.57 3.56 -5.08
CA LEU A 74 8.63 3.02 -6.07
C LEU A 74 7.57 2.10 -5.44
N GLY A 75 7.97 1.21 -4.53
CA GLY A 75 7.03 0.34 -3.82
C GLY A 75 6.01 1.11 -2.97
N PHE A 76 6.46 2.15 -2.26
CA PHE A 76 5.59 3.02 -1.46
C PHE A 76 4.66 3.84 -2.36
N CYS A 77 5.18 4.44 -3.44
CA CYS A 77 4.38 5.16 -4.42
C CYS A 77 3.30 4.27 -5.06
N ALA A 78 3.66 3.05 -5.47
CA ALA A 78 2.72 2.09 -6.04
C ALA A 78 1.60 1.73 -5.04
N TYR A 79 1.95 1.46 -3.78
CA TYR A 79 0.97 1.17 -2.74
C TYR A 79 -0.01 2.33 -2.53
N THR A 80 0.51 3.53 -2.29
CA THR A 80 -0.31 4.73 -2.05
C THR A 80 -1.19 5.05 -3.25
N PHE A 81 -0.66 4.88 -4.47
CA PHE A 81 -1.42 5.10 -5.71
C PHE A 81 -2.61 4.13 -5.82
N ILE A 82 -2.39 2.84 -5.61
CA ILE A 82 -3.45 1.83 -5.68
C ILE A 82 -4.49 2.06 -4.58
N LEU A 83 -4.04 2.33 -3.34
CA LEU A 83 -4.93 2.59 -2.22
C LEU A 83 -5.77 3.84 -2.45
N TRP A 84 -5.19 4.92 -2.96
CA TRP A 84 -5.91 6.14 -3.31
C TRP A 84 -7.00 5.86 -4.35
N HIS A 85 -6.67 5.09 -5.38
CA HIS A 85 -7.63 4.71 -6.41
C HIS A 85 -8.74 3.77 -5.91
N GLN A 86 -8.45 2.95 -4.91
CA GLN A 86 -9.44 2.13 -4.22
C GLN A 86 -10.41 3.03 -3.44
N LEU A 87 -9.89 3.93 -2.60
CA LEU A 87 -10.69 4.82 -1.75
C LEU A 87 -11.55 5.83 -2.54
N THR A 88 -11.04 6.32 -3.68
CA THR A 88 -11.76 7.25 -4.55
C THR A 88 -12.69 6.56 -5.56
N GLY A 89 -12.62 5.23 -5.66
CA GLY A 89 -13.32 4.43 -6.67
C GLY A 89 -12.79 4.61 -8.09
N GLY A 90 -11.61 5.23 -8.27
CA GLY A 90 -11.05 5.51 -9.59
C GLY A 90 -10.78 4.26 -10.43
N LEU A 91 -10.41 3.13 -9.80
CA LEU A 91 -10.28 1.84 -10.50
C LEU A 91 -11.66 1.24 -10.80
N GLN A 92 -12.55 1.24 -9.80
CA GLN A 92 -13.88 0.64 -9.94
C GLN A 92 -14.68 1.26 -11.08
N ARG A 93 -14.69 2.59 -11.22
CA ARG A 93 -15.49 3.29 -12.24
C ARG A 93 -15.24 2.85 -13.68
N ARG A 94 -14.04 2.33 -13.99
CA ARG A 94 -13.64 2.03 -15.36
C ARG A 94 -13.23 0.57 -15.58
N TRP A 95 -12.77 -0.12 -14.53
CA TRP A 95 -12.09 -1.40 -14.67
C TRP A 95 -12.70 -2.53 -13.81
N ALA A 96 -13.75 -2.27 -13.03
CA ALA A 96 -14.43 -3.31 -12.26
C ALA A 96 -15.94 -3.09 -12.15
N ASN A 97 -16.72 -4.18 -12.26
CA ASN A 97 -18.17 -4.15 -12.06
C ASN A 97 -18.60 -4.50 -10.62
N ARG A 98 -17.63 -4.61 -9.70
CA ARG A 98 -17.82 -4.98 -8.29
C ARG A 98 -17.07 -4.00 -7.37
N PRO A 99 -17.51 -3.84 -6.11
CA PRO A 99 -16.75 -3.06 -5.14
C PRO A 99 -15.36 -3.66 -4.90
N LEU A 100 -14.38 -2.79 -4.63
CA LEU A 100 -13.00 -3.16 -4.32
C LEU A 100 -12.76 -2.94 -2.83
N ASN A 101 -13.06 -3.95 -2.01
CA ASN A 101 -13.06 -3.84 -0.56
C ASN A 101 -11.68 -4.10 0.05
N THR A 102 -10.84 -4.84 -0.67
CA THR A 102 -9.48 -5.20 -0.23
C THR A 102 -8.42 -4.61 -1.15
N PHE A 103 -7.22 -4.40 -0.61
CA PHE A 103 -6.08 -3.97 -1.40
C PHE A 103 -5.76 -4.95 -2.54
N VAL A 104 -5.94 -6.25 -2.31
CA VAL A 104 -5.69 -7.30 -3.32
C VAL A 104 -6.62 -7.16 -4.50
N GLU A 105 -7.92 -6.95 -4.28
CA GLU A 105 -8.89 -6.72 -5.35
C GLU A 105 -8.54 -5.44 -6.14
N ALA A 106 -8.11 -4.38 -5.46
CA ALA A 106 -7.65 -3.16 -6.11
C ALA A 106 -6.38 -3.38 -6.95
N LEU A 107 -5.41 -4.13 -6.44
CA LEU A 107 -4.18 -4.48 -7.14
C LEU A 107 -4.46 -5.36 -8.39
N GLU A 108 -5.33 -6.36 -8.27
CA GLU A 108 -5.76 -7.20 -9.39
C GLU A 108 -6.42 -6.35 -10.48
N THR A 109 -7.34 -5.48 -10.09
CA THR A 109 -8.02 -4.54 -11.01
C THR A 109 -7.01 -3.61 -11.67
N PHE A 110 -6.04 -3.10 -10.92
CA PHE A 110 -4.96 -2.27 -11.46
C PHE A 110 -4.11 -3.03 -12.49
N ARG A 111 -3.73 -4.29 -12.20
CA ARG A 111 -2.98 -5.14 -13.15
C ARG A 111 -3.76 -5.35 -14.44
N VAL A 112 -5.07 -5.62 -14.35
CA VAL A 112 -5.96 -5.75 -15.52
C VAL A 112 -6.00 -4.45 -16.32
N ALA A 113 -6.16 -3.31 -15.66
CA ALA A 113 -6.16 -2.00 -16.30
C ALA A 113 -4.84 -1.73 -17.04
N MET A 114 -3.70 -2.05 -16.43
CA MET A 114 -2.38 -1.92 -17.06
C MET A 114 -2.21 -2.85 -18.26
N SER A 115 -2.70 -4.09 -18.19
CA SER A 115 -2.68 -5.02 -19.32
C SER A 115 -3.47 -4.50 -20.52
N PHE A 116 -4.68 -3.98 -20.30
CA PHE A 116 -5.48 -3.40 -21.39
C PHE A 116 -4.82 -2.16 -21.99
N ARG A 117 -4.31 -1.26 -21.16
CA ARG A 117 -3.58 -0.07 -21.63
C ARG A 117 -2.32 -0.44 -22.42
N PHE A 118 -1.60 -1.46 -21.96
CA PHE A 118 -0.43 -1.96 -22.66
C PHE A 118 -0.81 -2.58 -24.02
N PHE A 119 -1.89 -3.35 -24.07
CA PHE A 119 -2.39 -3.93 -25.33
C PHE A 119 -2.81 -2.85 -26.35
N GLU A 120 -3.53 -1.84 -25.89
CA GLU A 120 -3.92 -0.68 -26.71
C GLU A 120 -2.68 0.05 -27.24
N TRP A 121 -1.75 0.41 -26.35
CA TRP A 121 -0.48 1.04 -26.73
C TRP A 121 0.32 0.20 -27.73
N LEU A 122 0.41 -1.12 -27.50
CA LEU A 122 1.14 -2.03 -28.38
C LEU A 122 0.51 -2.09 -29.78
N THR A 123 -0.82 -1.99 -29.87
CA THR A 123 -1.54 -1.99 -31.13
C THR A 123 -1.24 -0.73 -31.95
N GLU A 124 -1.10 0.41 -31.28
CA GLU A 124 -0.78 1.70 -31.90
C GLU A 124 0.72 1.90 -32.20
N ASN A 125 1.61 1.20 -31.48
CA ASN A 125 3.07 1.42 -31.51
C ASN A 125 3.85 0.15 -31.90
N ARG A 126 3.30 -0.67 -32.80
CA ARG A 126 3.89 -1.95 -33.21
C ARG A 126 5.27 -1.79 -33.83
N ASP A 127 5.46 -0.76 -34.63
CA ASP A 127 6.72 -0.40 -35.29
C ASP A 127 7.79 -0.03 -34.27
N VAL A 128 7.46 0.81 -33.28
CA VAL A 128 8.35 1.17 -32.18
C VAL A 128 8.74 -0.06 -31.37
N PHE A 129 7.78 -0.93 -31.07
CA PHE A 129 8.02 -2.17 -30.36
C PHE A 129 8.93 -3.13 -31.14
N ALA A 130 8.68 -3.30 -32.44
CA ALA A 130 9.50 -4.13 -33.33
C ALA A 130 10.93 -3.57 -33.45
N ALA A 131 11.08 -2.25 -33.62
CA ALA A 131 12.37 -1.58 -33.66
C ALA A 131 13.16 -1.78 -32.35
N TYR A 132 12.51 -1.66 -31.20
CA TYR A 132 13.14 -1.96 -29.91
C TYR A 132 13.60 -3.42 -29.82
N LYS A 133 12.77 -4.40 -30.22
CA LYS A 133 13.18 -5.81 -30.24
C LYS A 133 14.35 -6.07 -31.18
N ALA A 134 14.34 -5.47 -32.37
CA ALA A 134 15.45 -5.55 -33.33
C ALA A 134 16.75 -4.97 -32.74
N SER A 135 16.68 -3.88 -31.97
CA SER A 135 17.85 -3.29 -31.28
C SER A 135 18.48 -4.23 -30.25
N LEU A 136 17.71 -5.19 -29.74
CA LEU A 136 18.20 -6.25 -28.84
C LEU A 136 18.69 -7.50 -29.61
N GLY A 137 18.77 -7.43 -30.94
CA GLY A 137 19.14 -8.56 -31.81
C GLY A 137 18.02 -9.61 -31.97
N LEU A 138 16.79 -9.27 -31.60
CA LEU A 138 15.64 -10.17 -31.69
C LEU A 138 14.78 -9.80 -32.91
N VAL A 139 14.47 -10.78 -33.75
CA VAL A 139 13.64 -10.56 -34.95
C VAL A 139 12.20 -10.92 -34.63
N TRP A 140 11.29 -10.06 -35.06
CA TRP A 140 9.85 -10.34 -35.06
C TRP A 140 9.54 -11.24 -36.27
N ALA A 141 9.10 -12.48 -36.03
CA ALA A 141 8.73 -13.44 -37.07
C ALA A 141 7.27 -13.26 -37.52
#